data_AF-V5SF12-F1
#
_entry.id   AF-V5SF12-F1
#
_cell.length_a   1.000
_cell.length_b   1.000
_cell.length_c   1.000
_cell.angle_alpha   90.00
_cell.angle_beta   90.00
_cell.angle_gamma   90.00
#
_symmetry.space_group_name_H-M   'P 1'
#
loop_
_entity.id
_entity.type
_entity.pdbx_description
1 polymer ?
#
loop_
_entity_poly.entity_id
_entity_poly.type
_entity_poly.pdbx_seq_one_letter_code
_entity_poly.pdbx_strand_id
1 'polypeptide(L)'
;MTTLQASAQKQLRQMIESIERLEEEKKALADDIRDKYNEAKGLGFDVKTLRQIVRLRKKSQTERQEEESLLEVYMHALGMLDGPLSADAEAAVDHMIAAE
;
A
#
# COMPACT_ATOMS: atom_id res chain seq x y z
N MET A 1 -42.73 13.80 12.49
CA MET A 1 -41.27 13.75 12.32
C MET A 1 -40.67 13.22 13.61
N THR A 2 -40.06 12.04 13.60
CA THR A 2 -39.39 11.48 14.77
C THR A 2 -38.02 12.13 14.93
N THR A 3 -37.89 13.01 15.92
CA THR A 3 -36.61 13.59 16.32
C THR A 3 -35.82 12.59 17.17
N LEU A 4 -34.50 12.50 16.99
CA LEU A 4 -33.61 11.70 17.84
C LEU A 4 -33.79 12.07 19.33
N GLN A 5 -33.76 11.07 20.22
CA GLN A 5 -33.72 11.32 21.66
C GLN A 5 -32.48 12.15 22.04
N ALA A 6 -32.60 13.01 23.05
CA ALA A 6 -31.53 13.92 23.47
C ALA A 6 -30.20 13.21 23.83
N SER A 7 -30.28 12.00 24.40
CA SER A 7 -29.11 11.16 24.67
C SER A 7 -28.38 10.75 23.39
N ALA A 8 -29.13 10.31 22.38
CA ALA A 8 -28.60 9.94 21.08
C ALA A 8 -28.01 11.15 20.33
N GLN A 9 -28.62 12.34 20.46
CA GLN A 9 -28.06 13.58 19.92
C GLN A 9 -26.71 13.94 20.57
N LYS A 10 -26.59 13.76 21.89
CA LYS A 10 -25.33 14.00 22.62
C LYS A 10 -24.23 13.02 22.19
N GLN A 11 -24.55 11.73 22.08
CA GLN A 11 -23.62 10.70 21.63
C GLN A 11 -23.14 10.96 20.20
N LEU A 12 -24.05 11.36 19.31
CA LEU A 12 -23.72 11.70 17.93
C LEU A 12 -22.73 12.88 17.87
N ARG A 13 -22.99 13.96 18.63
CA ARG A 13 -22.07 15.12 18.71
C ARG A 13 -20.67 14.71 19.18
N GLN A 14 -20.59 13.95 20.28
CA GLN A 14 -19.30 13.48 20.80
C GLN A 14 -18.53 12.60 19.81
N MET A 15 -19.25 11.75 19.06
CA MET A 15 -18.66 10.91 18.02
C MET A 15 -18.13 11.75 16.85
N ILE A 16 -18.90 12.74 16.39
CA ILE A 16 -18.48 13.65 15.31
C ILE A 16 -17.24 14.45 15.74
N GLU A 17 -17.28 15.09 16.91
CA GLU A 17 -16.14 15.85 17.45
C GLU A 17 -14.88 14.99 17.56
N SER A 18 -15.03 13.71 17.95
CA SER A 18 -13.91 12.76 18.02
C SER A 18 -13.36 12.42 16.64
N ILE A 19 -14.22 12.23 15.63
CA ILE A 19 -13.82 11.95 14.25
C ILE A 19 -13.12 13.17 13.63
N GLU A 20 -13.64 14.38 13.85
CA GLU A 20 -13.04 15.62 13.34
C GLU A 20 -11.62 15.80 13.87
N ARG A 21 -11.41 15.60 15.17
CA ARG A 21 -10.07 15.62 15.77
C ARG A 21 -9.14 14.58 15.12
N LEU A 22 -9.62 13.35 14.90
CA LEU A 22 -8.82 12.31 14.26
C LEU A 22 -8.48 12.63 12.80
N GLU A 23 -9.38 13.25 12.05
CA GLU A 23 -9.10 13.71 10.68
C GLU A 23 -8.10 14.87 10.65
N GLU A 24 -8.12 15.78 11.64
CA GLU A 24 -7.10 16.81 11.81
C GLU A 24 -5.72 16.20 12.12
N GLU A 25 -5.64 15.26 13.07
CA GLU A 25 -4.40 14.54 13.42
C GLU A 25 -3.84 13.78 12.20
N LYS A 26 -4.70 13.10 11.45
CA LYS A 26 -4.35 12.39 10.21
C LYS A 26 -3.83 13.35 9.14
N LYS A 27 -4.44 14.54 9.01
CA LYS A 27 -3.98 15.57 8.07
C LYS A 27 -2.59 16.09 8.46
N ALA A 28 -2.38 16.40 9.73
CA ALA A 28 -1.07 16.83 10.23
C ALA A 28 0.01 15.78 9.94
N LEU A 29 -0.27 14.51 10.23
CA LEU A 29 0.66 13.41 9.92
C LEU A 29 0.91 13.24 8.42
N ALA A 30 -0.12 13.42 7.58
CA ALA A 30 0.03 13.36 6.13
C ALA A 30 0.89 14.50 5.59
N ASP A 31 0.78 15.69 6.20
CA ASP A 31 1.60 16.85 5.88
C ASP A 31 3.06 16.62 6.30
N ASP A 32 3.31 16.09 7.50
CA ASP A 32 4.66 15.69 7.96
C ASP A 32 5.32 14.67 7.03
N ILE A 33 4.57 13.66 6.59
CA ILE A 33 5.04 12.66 5.62
C ILE A 33 5.37 13.32 4.28
N ARG A 34 4.57 14.28 3.83
CA ARG A 34 4.84 15.03 2.59
C ARG A 34 6.14 15.82 2.70
N ASP A 35 6.37 16.47 3.82
CA ASP A 35 7.58 17.24 4.07
C ASP A 35 8.83 16.36 4.09
N LYS A 36 8.75 15.13 4.62
CA LYS A 36 9.85 14.15 4.50
C LYS A 36 10.16 13.74 3.07
N TYR A 37 9.15 13.57 2.22
CA TYR A 37 9.40 13.33 0.80
C TYR A 37 9.97 14.56 0.09
N ASN A 38 9.56 15.76 0.48
CA ASN A 38 10.11 17.01 -0.06
C ASN A 38 11.57 17.22 0.36
N GLU A 39 11.90 16.94 1.62
CA GLU A 39 13.27 16.92 2.14
C GLU A 39 14.14 15.94 1.32
N ALA A 40 13.66 14.71 1.13
CA ALA A 40 14.36 13.72 0.31
C ALA A 40 14.58 14.20 -1.14
N LYS A 41 13.59 14.89 -1.73
CA LYS A 41 13.74 15.50 -3.05
C LYS A 41 14.83 16.58 -3.07
N GLY A 42 14.89 17.42 -2.03
CA GLY A 42 15.93 18.44 -1.88
C GLY A 42 17.35 17.85 -1.75
N LEU A 43 17.45 16.66 -1.19
CA LEU A 43 18.69 15.87 -1.11
C LEU A 43 19.02 15.13 -2.42
N GLY A 44 18.16 15.20 -3.44
CA GLY A 44 18.38 14.56 -4.75
C GLY A 44 17.84 13.13 -4.89
N PHE A 45 17.07 12.62 -3.92
CA PHE A 45 16.44 11.31 -4.04
C PHE A 45 15.19 11.33 -4.93
N ASP A 46 14.96 10.25 -5.68
CA ASP A 46 13.71 10.08 -6.44
C ASP A 46 12.55 9.67 -5.51
N VAL A 47 11.61 10.61 -5.31
CA VAL A 47 10.44 10.43 -4.44
C VAL A 47 9.54 9.29 -4.91
N LYS A 48 9.46 9.03 -6.23
CA LYS A 48 8.60 7.95 -6.76
C LYS A 48 9.14 6.59 -6.32
N THR A 49 10.44 6.36 -6.48
CA THR A 49 11.12 5.15 -6.03
C THR A 49 11.03 5.00 -4.51
N LEU A 50 11.21 6.07 -3.73
CA LEU A 50 11.05 6.00 -2.27
C LEU A 50 9.64 5.55 -1.85
N ARG A 51 8.59 6.07 -2.49
CA ARG A 51 7.20 5.64 -2.22
C ARG A 51 6.98 4.17 -2.57
N GLN A 52 7.58 3.70 -3.65
CA GLN A 52 7.56 2.28 -4.01
C GLN A 52 8.26 1.43 -2.94
N ILE A 53 9.44 1.83 -2.48
CA ILE A 53 10.17 1.14 -1.41
C ILE A 53 9.33 1.11 -0.13
N VAL A 54 8.73 2.22 0.30
CA VAL A 54 7.86 2.24 1.49
C VAL A 54 6.68 1.29 1.33
N ARG A 55 6.07 1.21 0.15
CA ARG A 55 4.97 0.27 -0.13
C ARG A 55 5.45 -1.18 -0.06
N LEU A 56 6.57 -1.50 -0.70
CA LEU A 56 7.18 -2.83 -0.62
C LEU A 56 7.44 -3.17 0.84
N ARG A 57 8.06 -2.26 1.61
CA ARG A 57 8.39 -2.44 3.02
C ARG A 57 7.21 -2.79 3.94
N LYS A 58 5.98 -2.51 3.53
CA LYS A 58 4.76 -2.88 4.28
C LYS A 58 4.33 -4.34 4.08
N LYS A 59 4.76 -4.97 2.99
CA LYS A 59 4.49 -6.39 2.70
C LYS A 59 5.46 -7.27 3.47
N SER A 60 5.03 -8.48 3.84
CA SER A 60 5.91 -9.52 4.36
C SER A 60 6.92 -9.96 3.31
N GLN A 61 7.97 -10.68 3.72
CA GLN A 61 8.96 -11.20 2.78
C GLN A 61 8.32 -12.22 1.81
N THR A 62 7.47 -13.10 2.33
CA THR A 62 6.75 -14.11 1.55
C THR A 62 5.85 -13.48 0.49
N GLU A 63 5.01 -12.52 0.88
CA GLU A 63 4.12 -11.81 -0.07
C GLU A 63 4.92 -11.12 -1.19
N ARG A 64 6.10 -10.55 -0.89
CA ARG A 64 6.94 -9.95 -1.93
C ARG A 64 7.50 -10.99 -2.88
N GLN A 65 8.00 -12.11 -2.37
CA GLN A 65 8.54 -13.17 -3.21
C GLN A 65 7.47 -13.77 -4.12
N GLU A 66 6.27 -14.05 -3.59
CA GLU A 66 5.16 -14.54 -4.41
C GLU A 66 4.78 -13.54 -5.52
N GLU A 67 4.66 -12.25 -5.19
CA GLU A 67 4.36 -11.22 -6.19
C GLU A 67 5.49 -11.02 -7.21
N GLU A 68 6.74 -11.05 -6.78
CA GLU A 68 7.92 -10.91 -7.64
C GLU A 68 8.02 -12.09 -8.62
N SER A 69 7.82 -13.32 -8.13
CA SER A 69 7.75 -14.53 -8.97
C SER A 69 6.65 -14.44 -10.02
N LEU A 70 5.43 -14.04 -9.62
CA LEU A 70 4.31 -13.88 -10.55
C LEU A 70 4.57 -12.77 -11.57
N LEU A 71 5.15 -11.65 -11.12
CA LEU A 71 5.52 -10.55 -12.00
C LEU A 71 6.55 -11.00 -13.04
N GLU A 72 7.55 -11.77 -12.62
CA GLU A 72 8.57 -12.32 -13.51
C GLU A 72 7.96 -13.21 -14.59
N VAL A 73 7.06 -14.13 -14.20
CA VAL A 73 6.32 -14.99 -15.14
C VAL A 73 5.58 -14.15 -16.19
N TYR A 74 4.85 -13.11 -15.75
CA TYR A 74 4.12 -12.25 -16.68
C TYR A 74 5.04 -11.43 -17.57
N MET A 75 6.15 -10.90 -17.05
CA MET A 75 7.12 -10.16 -17.84
C MET A 75 7.80 -11.05 -18.88
N HIS A 76 8.15 -12.28 -18.52
CA HIS A 76 8.68 -13.27 -19.46
C HIS A 76 7.64 -13.62 -20.55
N ALA A 77 6.39 -13.87 -20.17
CA ALA A 77 5.30 -14.14 -21.12
C ALA A 77 5.04 -12.97 -22.10
N LEU A 78 5.28 -11.74 -21.66
CA LEU A 78 5.17 -10.53 -22.49
C LEU A 78 6.44 -10.23 -23.31
N GLY A 79 7.48 -11.06 -23.23
CA GLY A 79 8.75 -10.85 -23.92
C GLY A 79 9.54 -9.64 -23.38
N MET A 80 9.28 -9.24 -22.14
CA MET A 80 10.00 -8.15 -21.47
C MET A 80 11.24 -8.63 -20.70
N LEU A 81 11.41 -9.95 -20.57
CA LEU A 81 12.58 -10.60 -19.98
C LEU A 81 13.13 -11.63 -20.96
N ASP A 82 14.42 -11.47 -21.29
CA ASP A 82 15.17 -12.43 -22.09
C ASP A 82 16.00 -13.31 -21.16
N GLY A 83 15.60 -14.58 -20.99
CA GLY A 83 16.32 -15.54 -20.15
C GLY A 83 15.41 -16.56 -19.47
N PRO A 84 15.98 -17.59 -18.83
CA PRO A 84 15.21 -18.54 -18.03
C PRO A 84 14.59 -17.84 -16.81
N LEU A 85 13.43 -18.31 -16.39
CA LEU A 85 12.77 -17.88 -15.16
C LEU A 85 13.64 -18.24 -13.94
N SER A 86 13.53 -17.45 -12.88
CA SER A 86 14.06 -17.81 -11.57
C SER A 86 13.37 -19.07 -11.02
N ALA A 87 14.04 -19.79 -10.13
CA ALA A 87 13.46 -20.99 -9.50
C ALA A 87 12.14 -20.70 -8.78
N ASP A 88 12.01 -19.51 -8.18
CA ASP A 88 10.79 -19.09 -7.50
C ASP A 88 9.67 -18.78 -8.50
N ALA A 89 10.00 -18.29 -9.70
CA ALA A 89 9.05 -18.07 -10.80
C ALA A 89 8.63 -19.37 -11.50
N GLU A 90 9.56 -20.32 -11.69
CA GLU A 90 9.24 -21.67 -12.19
C GLU A 90 8.26 -22.39 -11.25
N ALA A 91 8.52 -22.35 -9.94
CA ALA A 91 7.60 -22.91 -8.95
C ALA A 91 6.21 -22.24 -8.99
N ALA A 92 6.15 -20.93 -9.24
CA ALA A 92 4.88 -20.22 -9.41
C ALA A 92 4.11 -20.69 -10.65
N VAL A 93 4.79 -20.97 -11.78
CA VAL A 93 4.17 -21.56 -12.98
C VAL A 93 3.60 -22.94 -12.67
N ASP A 94 4.35 -23.80 -11.98
CA ASP A 94 3.89 -25.14 -11.61
C ASP A 94 2.64 -25.08 -10.73
N HIS A 95 2.59 -24.15 -9.78
CA HIS A 95 1.40 -23.91 -8.96
C HIS A 95 0.19 -23.43 -9.77
N MET A 96 0.39 -22.62 -10.82
CA MET A 96 -0.69 -22.18 -11.70
C MET A 96 -1.25 -23.34 -12.55
N ILE A 97 -0.39 -24.20 -13.08
CA ILE A 97 -0.78 -25.35 -13.90
C ILE A 97 -1.47 -26.43 -13.05
N ALA A 98 -0.99 -26.67 -11.82
CA ALA A 98 -1.56 -27.67 -10.93
C ALA A 98 -2.93 -27.28 -10.34
N ALA A 99 -3.37 -26.02 -10.50
CA ALA A 99 -4.65 -25.53 -10.05
C ALA A 99 -5.78 -25.68 -11.10
N GLU A 100 -5.45 -26.14 -12.32
CA GLU A 100 -6.41 -26.51 -13.39
C GLU A 100 -6.81 -27.99 -13.29
#